data_AF-A0A1T3NY20-F1
#
_entry.id   AF-A0A1T3NY20-F1
#
_cell.length_a   1.000
_cell.length_b   1.000
_cell.length_c   1.000
_cell.angle_alpha   90.00
_cell.angle_beta   90.00
_cell.angle_gamma   90.00
#
_symmetry.space_group_name_H-M   'P 1'
#
loop_
_entity.id
_entity.type
_entity.pdbx_description
1 polymer ?
#
loop_
_entity_poly.entity_id
_entity_poly.type
_entity_poly.pdbx_seq_one_letter_code
_entity_poly.pdbx_strand_id
1 'polypeptide(L)'
;MGRSSKQATIIPRPRAAAEDTSAGEILLAHLVGEAGAFIDQLPRLGAGEEDAAHQARVAARRIRSALATCAPLLDPEPAQRLRTRLREAADALAGERDSEVLLERLLADLDALPERPGTVRARALAERRLRGDLGSGRARALAALDSGLFTTLSAALVEPALGLTFTARAADPGAEVVPKLVARTLRRLDRAADALPLVAAGVPYPDPVDGPGFSPYAGTDDDAWHRVRILAKRARYAADMCVPAFGAPAARLARRLKAVTEVLGIHQDACIAADAVAELAAAPRIGGPASFVLGELYARERWAATAQRHAFTRVWPGAYAHDVRSWLDG
;
A
#
# COMPACT_ATOMS: atom_id res chain seq x y z
N MET A 1 -36.30 47.78 17.64
CA MET A 1 -35.12 47.43 16.81
C MET A 1 -34.25 46.45 17.60
N GLY A 2 -34.50 45.15 17.44
CA GLY A 2 -33.82 44.10 18.18
C GLY A 2 -32.43 43.80 17.60
N ARG A 3 -31.42 43.81 18.47
CA ARG A 3 -30.06 43.36 18.13
C ARG A 3 -30.08 41.83 18.03
N SER A 4 -29.91 41.32 16.81
CA SER A 4 -29.72 39.89 16.56
C SER A 4 -28.34 39.48 17.07
N SER A 5 -28.34 38.71 18.17
CA SER A 5 -27.16 38.01 18.67
C SER A 5 -26.82 36.89 17.69
N LYS A 6 -25.72 37.05 16.94
CA LYS A 6 -25.13 35.96 16.15
C LYS A 6 -24.51 34.97 17.13
N GLN A 7 -25.23 33.89 17.45
CA GLN A 7 -24.64 32.68 18.02
C GLN A 7 -23.68 32.11 16.97
N ALA A 8 -22.39 32.37 17.16
CA ALA A 8 -21.34 31.66 16.45
C ALA A 8 -21.34 30.23 16.97
N THR A 9 -21.81 29.29 16.16
CA THR A 9 -21.61 27.84 16.39
C THR A 9 -20.11 27.59 16.38
N ILE A 10 -19.52 27.44 17.58
CA ILE A 10 -18.13 27.04 17.75
C ILE A 10 -18.06 25.56 17.37
N ILE A 11 -17.51 25.26 16.20
CA ILE A 11 -17.11 23.91 15.83
C ILE A 11 -16.02 23.48 16.83
N PRO A 12 -16.17 22.37 17.59
CA PRO A 12 -15.16 21.92 18.53
C PRO A 12 -13.82 21.73 17.82
N ARG A 13 -12.72 22.24 18.41
CA ARG A 13 -11.37 22.05 17.88
C ARG A 13 -11.06 20.54 17.86
N PRO A 14 -10.50 19.97 16.77
CA PRO A 14 -10.24 18.54 16.64
C PRO A 14 -9.40 17.93 17.79
N ARG A 15 -8.55 18.73 18.46
CA ARG A 15 -7.75 18.27 19.60
C ARG A 15 -8.61 17.87 20.82
N ALA A 16 -9.76 18.50 21.02
CA ALA A 16 -10.64 18.22 22.16
C ALA A 16 -11.23 16.80 22.13
N ALA A 17 -11.55 16.28 20.94
CA ALA A 17 -12.06 14.91 20.80
C ALA A 17 -11.01 13.86 21.17
N ALA A 18 -9.72 14.10 20.90
CA ALA A 18 -8.63 13.18 21.27
C ALA A 18 -8.14 13.35 22.72
N GLU A 19 -8.44 14.48 23.37
CA GLU A 19 -8.12 14.73 24.79
C GLU A 19 -9.06 13.94 25.72
N ASP A 20 -10.32 13.77 25.32
CA ASP A 20 -11.32 13.00 26.07
C ASP A 20 -11.45 11.52 25.66
N THR A 21 -10.69 11.10 24.64
CA THR A 21 -10.73 9.72 24.11
C THR A 21 -9.43 8.97 24.42
N SER A 22 -9.55 7.76 24.94
CA SER A 22 -8.41 6.88 25.21
C SER A 22 -7.74 6.38 23.92
N ALA A 23 -6.48 5.97 24.01
CA ALA A 23 -5.76 5.40 22.88
C ALA A 23 -6.44 4.11 22.33
N GLY A 24 -7.06 3.34 23.21
CA GLY A 24 -7.82 2.14 22.89
C GLY A 24 -9.08 2.44 22.08
N GLU A 25 -9.84 3.46 22.47
CA GLU A 25 -11.06 3.88 21.75
C GLU A 25 -10.75 4.40 20.34
N ILE A 26 -9.67 5.18 20.16
CA ILE A 26 -9.23 5.62 18.82
C ILE A 26 -8.91 4.41 17.93
N LEU A 27 -8.15 3.44 18.46
CA LEU A 27 -7.82 2.23 17.73
C LEU A 27 -9.08 1.44 17.39
N LEU A 28 -9.95 1.20 18.38
CA LEU A 28 -11.14 0.39 18.22
C LEU A 28 -12.11 1.00 17.19
N ALA A 29 -12.34 2.32 17.24
CA ALA A 29 -13.18 3.02 16.28
C ALA A 29 -12.68 2.82 14.84
N HIS A 30 -11.36 2.92 14.62
CA HIS A 30 -10.77 2.64 13.31
C HIS A 30 -10.94 1.17 12.90
N LEU A 31 -10.68 0.22 13.80
CA LEU A 31 -10.81 -1.21 13.52
C LEU A 31 -12.25 -1.59 13.16
N VAL A 32 -13.24 -1.06 13.88
CA VAL A 32 -14.67 -1.29 13.60
C VAL A 32 -15.06 -0.71 12.23
N GLY A 33 -14.61 0.51 11.91
CA GLY A 33 -14.90 1.11 10.60
C GLY A 33 -14.32 0.29 9.44
N GLU A 34 -13.08 -0.16 9.56
CA GLU A 34 -12.44 -0.99 8.52
C GLU A 34 -12.98 -2.43 8.50
N ALA A 35 -13.44 -2.96 9.64
CA ALA A 35 -14.14 -4.25 9.70
C ALA A 35 -15.47 -4.20 8.96
N GLY A 36 -16.26 -3.14 9.15
CA GLY A 36 -17.48 -2.90 8.39
C GLY A 36 -17.18 -2.78 6.89
N ALA A 37 -16.19 -1.98 6.52
CA ALA A 37 -15.76 -1.84 5.13
C ALA A 37 -15.33 -3.17 4.50
N PHE A 38 -14.68 -4.06 5.25
CA PHE A 38 -14.32 -5.39 4.79
C PHE A 38 -15.56 -6.28 4.57
N ILE A 39 -16.46 -6.34 5.55
CA ILE A 39 -17.67 -7.17 5.53
C ILE A 39 -18.60 -6.74 4.39
N ASP A 40 -18.75 -5.44 4.16
CA ASP A 40 -19.56 -4.88 3.08
C ASP A 40 -19.12 -5.33 1.68
N GLN A 41 -17.85 -5.74 1.50
CA GLN A 41 -17.36 -6.25 0.22
C GLN A 41 -17.64 -7.74 0.00
N LEU A 42 -17.93 -8.52 1.05
CA LEU A 42 -18.08 -9.98 0.91
C LEU A 42 -19.27 -10.40 0.04
N PRO A 43 -20.47 -9.79 0.15
CA PRO A 43 -21.57 -10.09 -0.77
C PRO A 43 -21.24 -9.69 -2.22
N ARG A 44 -20.54 -8.56 -2.42
CA ARG A 44 -20.13 -8.05 -3.73
C ARG A 44 -19.12 -8.96 -4.42
N LEU A 45 -18.18 -9.50 -3.63
CA LEU A 45 -17.27 -10.55 -4.05
C LEU A 45 -18.02 -11.79 -4.54
N GLY A 46 -19.04 -12.24 -3.80
CA GLY A 46 -19.88 -13.37 -4.20
C GLY A 46 -20.69 -13.09 -5.48
N ALA A 47 -21.08 -11.85 -5.71
CA ALA A 47 -21.75 -11.40 -6.94
C ALA A 47 -20.80 -11.19 -8.13
N GLY A 48 -19.48 -11.27 -7.91
CA GLY A 48 -18.48 -11.03 -8.95
C GLY A 48 -18.35 -9.56 -9.36
N GLU A 49 -18.69 -8.62 -8.47
CA GLU A 49 -18.49 -7.20 -8.74
C GLU A 49 -16.99 -6.86 -8.86
N GLU A 50 -16.66 -6.05 -9.86
CA GLU A 50 -15.32 -5.53 -10.06
C GLU A 50 -14.88 -4.69 -8.84
N ASP A 51 -13.58 -4.71 -8.51
CA ASP A 51 -12.96 -3.98 -7.39
C ASP A 51 -13.31 -4.45 -5.96
N ALA A 52 -14.35 -5.26 -5.75
CA ALA A 52 -14.73 -5.76 -4.42
C ALA A 52 -13.58 -6.48 -3.70
N ALA A 53 -12.83 -7.33 -4.42
CA ALA A 53 -11.64 -8.01 -3.90
C ALA A 53 -10.53 -7.03 -3.48
N HIS A 54 -10.34 -5.97 -4.26
CA HIS A 54 -9.35 -4.95 -3.97
C HIS A 54 -9.73 -4.18 -2.71
N GLN A 55 -10.98 -3.73 -2.59
CA GLN A 55 -11.46 -3.00 -1.43
C GLN A 55 -11.40 -3.85 -0.14
N ALA A 56 -11.79 -5.13 -0.21
CA ALA A 56 -11.62 -6.07 0.91
C ALA A 56 -10.13 -6.21 1.31
N ARG A 57 -9.22 -6.34 0.34
CA ARG A 57 -7.77 -6.36 0.63
C ARG A 57 -7.27 -5.07 1.25
N VAL A 58 -7.79 -3.92 0.81
CA VAL A 58 -7.42 -2.61 1.38
C VAL A 58 -7.85 -2.53 2.84
N ALA A 59 -9.11 -2.87 3.15
CA ALA A 59 -9.63 -2.88 4.52
C ALA A 59 -8.82 -3.84 5.42
N ALA A 60 -8.61 -5.08 4.98
CA ALA A 60 -7.80 -6.06 5.73
C ALA A 60 -6.37 -5.58 6.00
N ARG A 61 -5.75 -4.88 5.02
CA ARG A 61 -4.41 -4.31 5.17
C ARG A 61 -4.39 -3.13 6.14
N ARG A 62 -5.43 -2.28 6.16
CA ARG A 62 -5.57 -1.17 7.10
C ARG A 62 -5.72 -1.66 8.54
N ILE A 63 -6.60 -2.64 8.77
CA ILE A 63 -6.74 -3.33 10.07
C ILE A 63 -5.38 -3.88 10.52
N ARG A 64 -4.71 -4.68 9.67
CA ARG A 64 -3.37 -5.21 9.98
C ARG A 64 -2.34 -4.11 10.27
N SER A 65 -2.39 -2.98 9.59
CA SER A 65 -1.46 -1.87 9.82
C SER A 65 -1.71 -1.18 11.16
N ALA A 66 -2.98 -0.98 11.52
CA ALA A 66 -3.38 -0.44 12.81
C ALA A 66 -2.94 -1.36 13.95
N LEU A 67 -3.22 -2.67 13.85
CA LEU A 67 -2.78 -3.67 14.84
C LEU A 67 -1.24 -3.71 14.99
N ALA A 68 -0.48 -3.50 13.92
CA ALA A 68 0.98 -3.42 14.01
C ALA A 68 1.47 -2.11 14.66
N THR A 69 0.85 -0.98 14.32
CA THR A 69 1.24 0.34 14.82
C THR A 69 0.92 0.47 16.30
N CYS A 70 -0.26 0.00 16.69
CA CYS A 70 -0.78 0.04 18.04
C CYS A 70 -0.55 -1.24 18.84
N ALA A 71 0.40 -2.09 18.42
CA ALA A 71 0.77 -3.31 19.14
C ALA A 71 1.02 -3.09 20.65
N PRO A 72 1.63 -1.96 21.11
CA PRO A 72 1.79 -1.70 22.54
C PRO A 72 0.51 -1.47 23.34
N LEU A 73 -0.66 -1.34 22.68
CA LEU A 73 -1.96 -1.19 23.33
C LEU A 73 -2.70 -2.53 23.46
N LEU A 74 -2.20 -3.59 22.84
CA LEU A 74 -2.90 -4.86 22.68
C LEU A 74 -2.10 -6.01 23.30
N ASP A 75 -2.80 -7.01 23.82
CA ASP A 75 -2.18 -8.28 24.11
C ASP A 75 -1.66 -8.92 22.81
N PRO A 76 -0.43 -9.46 22.82
CA PRO A 76 0.25 -9.86 21.59
C PRO A 76 -0.43 -11.06 20.93
N GLU A 77 -0.98 -11.99 21.72
CA GLU A 77 -1.51 -13.24 21.20
C GLU A 77 -2.83 -13.05 20.42
N PRO A 78 -3.90 -12.40 20.97
CA PRO A 78 -5.12 -12.15 20.20
C PRO A 78 -4.87 -11.28 18.97
N ALA A 79 -4.03 -10.24 19.11
CA ALA A 79 -3.68 -9.37 18.00
C ALA A 79 -2.97 -10.13 16.88
N GLN A 80 -2.01 -11.01 17.21
CA GLN A 80 -1.29 -11.77 16.21
C GLN A 80 -2.17 -12.82 15.52
N ARG A 81 -3.08 -13.48 16.25
CA ARG A 81 -4.06 -14.39 15.65
C ARG A 81 -4.93 -13.67 14.61
N LEU A 82 -5.50 -12.51 14.94
CA LEU A 82 -6.31 -11.73 14.02
C LEU A 82 -5.48 -11.26 12.80
N ARG A 83 -4.25 -10.80 13.02
CA ARG A 83 -3.34 -10.38 11.94
C ARG A 83 -3.01 -11.51 10.96
N THR A 84 -2.84 -12.74 11.44
CA THR A 84 -2.60 -13.91 10.61
C THR A 84 -3.82 -14.22 9.75
N ARG A 85 -5.01 -14.24 10.33
CA ARG A 85 -6.25 -14.52 9.59
C ARG A 85 -6.57 -13.46 8.53
N LEU A 86 -6.36 -12.18 8.86
CA LEU A 86 -6.46 -11.09 7.88
C LEU A 86 -5.41 -11.18 6.77
N ARG A 87 -4.25 -11.77 7.05
CA ARG A 87 -3.23 -12.02 6.02
C ARG A 87 -3.69 -13.13 5.10
N GLU A 88 -4.15 -14.25 5.64
CA GLU A 88 -4.68 -15.38 4.87
C GLU A 88 -5.82 -14.93 3.95
N ALA A 89 -6.78 -14.16 4.47
CA ALA A 89 -7.85 -13.58 3.67
C ALA A 89 -7.33 -12.65 2.56
N ALA A 90 -6.39 -11.75 2.88
CA ALA A 90 -5.82 -10.85 1.88
C ALA A 90 -4.99 -11.58 0.80
N ASP A 91 -4.31 -12.67 1.15
CA ASP A 91 -3.49 -13.49 0.26
C ASP A 91 -4.38 -14.38 -0.63
N ALA A 92 -5.51 -14.86 -0.11
CA ALA A 92 -6.54 -15.57 -0.87
C ALA A 92 -7.18 -14.68 -1.96
N LEU A 93 -7.38 -13.41 -1.65
CA LEU A 93 -7.86 -12.40 -2.59
C LEU A 93 -6.74 -11.85 -3.51
N ALA A 94 -5.48 -12.26 -3.30
CA ALA A 94 -4.35 -11.78 -4.08
C ALA A 94 -4.16 -12.61 -5.35
N GLY A 95 -4.35 -12.03 -6.53
CA GLY A 95 -3.99 -12.68 -7.79
C GLY A 95 -4.74 -12.18 -9.02
N GLU A 96 -6.05 -11.93 -8.87
CA GLU A 96 -6.89 -11.46 -9.99
C GLU A 96 -6.44 -10.05 -10.39
N ARG A 97 -6.56 -9.07 -9.49
CA ARG A 97 -6.25 -7.68 -9.87
C ARG A 97 -4.78 -7.41 -10.18
N ASP A 98 -3.86 -8.07 -9.48
CA ASP A 98 -2.42 -7.82 -9.65
C ASP A 98 -1.93 -8.29 -11.04
N SER A 99 -2.45 -9.42 -11.55
CA SER A 99 -2.11 -9.93 -12.88
C SER A 99 -2.85 -9.19 -14.00
N GLU A 100 -4.07 -8.71 -13.74
CA GLU A 100 -4.86 -7.88 -14.65
C GLU A 100 -4.18 -6.54 -14.94
N VAL A 101 -3.79 -5.84 -13.86
CA VAL A 101 -3.10 -4.55 -13.96
C VAL A 101 -1.75 -4.71 -14.66
N LEU A 102 -1.02 -5.78 -14.35
CA LEU A 102 0.22 -6.09 -15.04
C LEU A 102 -0.01 -6.38 -16.54
N LEU A 103 -1.05 -7.13 -16.90
CA LEU A 103 -1.38 -7.41 -18.29
C LEU A 103 -1.75 -6.13 -19.03
N GLU A 104 -2.64 -5.33 -18.48
CA GLU A 104 -3.05 -4.04 -19.05
C GLU A 104 -1.83 -3.14 -19.30
N ARG A 105 -0.93 -3.02 -18.31
CA ARG A 105 0.32 -2.27 -18.43
C ARG A 105 1.20 -2.79 -19.57
N LEU A 106 1.53 -4.09 -19.56
CA LEU A 106 2.42 -4.67 -20.58
C LEU A 106 1.83 -4.56 -21.99
N LEU A 107 0.52 -4.72 -22.15
CA LEU A 107 -0.14 -4.56 -23.44
C LEU A 107 -0.10 -3.11 -23.92
N ALA A 108 -0.39 -2.15 -23.03
CA ALA A 108 -0.29 -0.73 -23.36
C ALA A 108 1.14 -0.32 -23.74
N ASP A 109 2.14 -0.85 -23.03
CA ASP A 109 3.54 -0.57 -23.34
C ASP A 109 4.00 -1.26 -24.63
N LEU A 110 3.51 -2.47 -24.94
CA LEU A 110 3.73 -3.13 -26.23
C LEU A 110 3.10 -2.35 -27.39
N ASP A 111 1.89 -1.80 -27.20
CA ASP A 111 1.20 -1.01 -28.22
C ASP A 111 1.89 0.34 -28.48
N ALA A 112 2.66 0.83 -27.51
CA ALA A 112 3.48 2.03 -27.65
C ALA A 112 4.83 1.78 -28.36
N LEU A 113 5.23 0.51 -28.56
CA LEU A 113 6.44 0.17 -29.29
C LEU A 113 6.19 0.13 -30.80
N PRO A 114 7.19 0.47 -31.64
CA PRO A 114 7.09 0.27 -33.07
C PRO A 114 6.81 -1.19 -33.42
N GLU A 115 6.00 -1.43 -34.45
CA GLU A 115 5.77 -2.79 -34.94
C GLU A 115 7.07 -3.36 -35.52
N ARG A 116 7.45 -4.56 -35.06
CA ARG A 116 8.67 -5.26 -35.46
C ARG A 116 8.39 -6.75 -35.66
N PRO A 117 9.27 -7.46 -36.40
CA PRO A 117 9.27 -8.92 -36.36
C PRO A 117 9.33 -9.40 -34.90
N GLY A 118 8.34 -10.19 -34.48
CA GLY A 118 8.24 -10.69 -33.10
C GLY A 118 7.20 -9.99 -32.21
N THR A 119 6.68 -8.81 -32.57
CA THR A 119 5.70 -8.07 -31.74
C THR A 119 4.45 -8.89 -31.44
N VAL A 120 3.82 -9.48 -32.48
CA VAL A 120 2.64 -10.34 -32.32
C VAL A 120 2.90 -11.53 -31.40
N ARG A 121 4.10 -12.14 -31.53
CA ARG A 121 4.48 -13.29 -30.71
C ARG A 121 4.75 -12.88 -29.25
N ALA A 122 5.46 -11.78 -29.02
CA ALA A 122 5.71 -11.23 -27.69
C ALA A 122 4.39 -10.92 -26.97
N ARG A 123 3.45 -10.26 -27.65
CA ARG A 123 2.09 -10.02 -27.16
C ARG A 123 1.39 -11.32 -26.78
N ALA A 124 1.33 -12.30 -27.68
CA ALA A 124 0.67 -13.58 -27.42
C ALA A 124 1.28 -14.34 -26.23
N LEU A 125 2.59 -14.21 -26.00
CA LEU A 125 3.27 -14.82 -24.85
C LEU A 125 2.89 -14.14 -23.53
N ALA A 126 2.94 -12.80 -23.49
CA ALA A 126 2.54 -12.01 -22.32
C ALA A 126 1.07 -12.27 -21.96
N GLU A 127 0.19 -12.23 -22.96
CA GLU A 127 -1.23 -12.52 -22.79
C GLU A 127 -1.48 -13.93 -22.24
N ARG A 128 -0.84 -14.96 -22.81
CA ARG A 128 -1.05 -16.34 -22.36
C ARG A 128 -0.61 -16.54 -20.91
N ARG A 129 0.57 -16.00 -20.53
CA ARG A 129 1.11 -16.13 -19.18
C ARG A 129 0.18 -15.47 -18.16
N LEU A 130 -0.14 -14.20 -18.38
CA LEU A 130 -0.88 -13.41 -17.41
C LEU A 130 -2.35 -13.82 -17.31
N ARG A 131 -2.98 -14.28 -18.42
CA ARG A 131 -4.31 -14.91 -18.33
C ARG A 131 -4.30 -16.23 -17.55
N GLY A 132 -3.22 -17.00 -17.61
CA GLY A 132 -3.05 -18.19 -16.77
C GLY A 132 -2.94 -17.86 -15.28
N ASP A 133 -2.18 -16.81 -14.97
CA ASP A 133 -2.02 -16.32 -13.59
C ASP A 133 -3.34 -15.74 -13.04
N LEU A 134 -4.11 -15.04 -13.88
CA LEU A 134 -5.47 -14.57 -13.57
C LEU A 134 -6.42 -15.71 -13.21
N GLY A 135 -6.50 -16.74 -14.06
CA GLY A 135 -7.34 -17.91 -13.81
C GLY A 135 -6.98 -18.61 -12.50
N SER A 136 -5.69 -18.72 -12.19
CA SER A 136 -5.20 -19.29 -10.93
C SER A 136 -5.54 -18.42 -9.72
N GLY A 137 -5.48 -17.09 -9.86
CA GLY A 137 -5.90 -16.14 -8.83
C GLY A 137 -7.39 -16.24 -8.52
N ARG A 138 -8.23 -16.25 -9.56
CA ARG A 138 -9.68 -16.41 -9.42
C ARG A 138 -10.06 -17.73 -8.78
N ALA A 139 -9.43 -18.84 -9.18
CA ALA A 139 -9.66 -20.15 -8.57
C ALA A 139 -9.33 -20.16 -7.07
N ARG A 140 -8.23 -19.49 -6.65
CA ARG A 140 -7.89 -19.35 -5.22
C ARG A 140 -8.91 -18.51 -4.45
N ALA A 141 -9.39 -17.42 -5.04
CA ALA A 141 -10.39 -16.56 -4.40
C ALA A 141 -11.72 -17.31 -4.18
N LEU A 142 -12.17 -18.07 -5.18
CA LEU A 142 -13.37 -18.91 -5.09
C LEU A 142 -13.20 -20.03 -4.05
N ALA A 143 -12.08 -20.75 -4.07
CA ALA A 143 -11.80 -21.79 -3.08
C ALA A 143 -11.77 -21.24 -1.64
N ALA A 144 -11.30 -20.00 -1.46
CA ALA A 144 -11.31 -19.35 -0.16
C ALA A 144 -12.73 -18.98 0.31
N LEU A 145 -13.61 -18.56 -0.60
CA LEU A 145 -15.05 -18.38 -0.30
C LEU A 145 -15.67 -19.69 0.18
N ASP A 146 -15.40 -20.80 -0.49
CA ASP A 146 -15.97 -22.11 -0.16
C ASP A 146 -15.39 -22.72 1.14
N SER A 147 -14.15 -22.37 1.51
CA SER A 147 -13.49 -22.89 2.71
C SER A 147 -14.02 -22.36 4.04
N GLY A 148 -14.91 -21.35 4.03
CA GLY A 148 -15.39 -20.68 5.24
C GLY A 148 -14.39 -19.68 5.86
N LEU A 149 -13.24 -19.43 5.22
CA LEU A 149 -12.24 -18.45 5.67
C LEU A 149 -12.87 -17.08 5.96
N PHE A 150 -13.64 -16.54 5.00
CA PHE A 150 -14.28 -15.23 5.15
C PHE A 150 -15.41 -15.24 6.17
N THR A 151 -16.17 -16.33 6.28
CA THR A 151 -17.23 -16.50 7.30
C THR A 151 -16.64 -16.44 8.70
N THR A 152 -15.61 -17.24 8.97
CA THR A 152 -14.97 -17.27 10.29
C THR A 152 -14.30 -15.93 10.61
N LEU A 153 -13.67 -15.29 9.62
CA LEU A 153 -13.02 -13.99 9.82
C LEU A 153 -14.07 -12.91 10.13
N SER A 154 -15.17 -12.88 9.40
CA SER A 154 -16.27 -11.94 9.63
C SER A 154 -16.85 -12.10 11.02
N ALA A 155 -17.07 -13.35 11.48
CA ALA A 155 -17.49 -13.62 12.85
C ALA A 155 -16.53 -12.98 13.87
N ALA A 156 -15.22 -13.15 13.70
CA ALA A 156 -14.23 -12.54 14.58
C ALA A 156 -14.17 -11.00 14.49
N LEU A 157 -14.51 -10.43 13.32
CA LEU A 157 -14.56 -8.98 13.13
C LEU A 157 -15.81 -8.33 13.74
N VAL A 158 -16.87 -9.09 14.02
CA VAL A 158 -18.09 -8.59 14.69
C VAL A 158 -18.14 -8.91 16.18
N GLU A 159 -17.22 -9.74 16.69
CA GLU A 159 -17.06 -9.94 18.14
C GLU A 159 -16.83 -8.59 18.85
N PRO A 160 -17.27 -8.44 20.11
CA PRO A 160 -16.94 -7.26 20.91
C PRO A 160 -15.43 -7.02 20.90
N ALA A 161 -15.04 -5.77 20.60
CA ALA A 161 -13.64 -5.39 20.43
C ALA A 161 -12.85 -6.25 19.43
N LEU A 162 -13.53 -6.91 18.48
CA LEU A 162 -12.97 -7.87 17.51
C LEU A 162 -12.24 -9.05 18.19
N GLY A 163 -12.65 -9.42 19.42
CA GLY A 163 -11.99 -10.45 20.22
C GLY A 163 -10.57 -10.07 20.67
N LEU A 164 -10.24 -8.77 20.66
CA LEU A 164 -8.96 -8.25 21.15
C LEU A 164 -9.01 -7.99 22.65
N THR A 165 -7.87 -8.21 23.30
CA THR A 165 -7.64 -7.77 24.68
C THR A 165 -6.72 -6.56 24.66
N PHE A 166 -7.13 -5.49 25.35
CA PHE A 166 -6.37 -4.26 25.47
C PHE A 166 -5.55 -4.26 26.77
N THR A 167 -4.32 -3.77 26.67
CA THR A 167 -3.44 -3.55 27.84
C THR A 167 -3.89 -2.31 28.63
N ALA A 168 -3.39 -2.13 29.85
CA ALA A 168 -3.65 -0.93 30.66
C ALA A 168 -3.29 0.38 29.92
N ARG A 169 -2.24 0.36 29.08
CA ARG A 169 -1.81 1.50 28.26
C ARG A 169 -2.87 1.99 27.28
N ALA A 170 -3.84 1.14 26.92
CA ALA A 170 -4.93 1.54 26.05
C ALA A 170 -5.87 2.55 26.70
N ALA A 171 -5.94 2.59 28.04
CA ALA A 171 -6.74 3.56 28.79
C ALA A 171 -6.08 4.93 28.91
N ASP A 172 -4.78 5.05 28.58
CA ASP A 172 -4.07 6.33 28.59
C ASP A 172 -4.66 7.31 27.55
N PRO A 173 -4.52 8.63 27.76
CA PRO A 173 -5.01 9.64 26.83
C PRO A 173 -4.50 9.43 25.40
N GLY A 174 -5.43 9.35 24.44
CA GLY A 174 -5.13 9.10 23.04
C GLY A 174 -4.19 10.16 22.45
N ALA A 175 -4.40 11.42 22.83
CA ALA A 175 -3.55 12.55 22.46
C ALA A 175 -2.08 12.40 22.86
N GLU A 176 -1.76 11.64 23.91
CA GLU A 176 -0.38 11.47 24.38
C GLU A 176 0.29 10.22 23.81
N VAL A 177 -0.49 9.16 23.58
CA VAL A 177 0.06 7.84 23.23
C VAL A 177 0.08 7.60 21.73
N VAL A 178 -1.02 7.87 21.03
CA VAL A 178 -1.15 7.56 19.59
C VAL A 178 -0.09 8.27 18.73
N PRO A 179 0.18 9.58 18.91
CA PRO A 179 1.19 10.27 18.10
C PRO A 179 2.59 9.65 18.26
N LYS A 180 2.97 9.22 19.46
CA LYS A 180 4.27 8.55 19.72
C LYS A 180 4.37 7.20 19.00
N LEU A 181 3.26 6.48 18.85
CA LEU A 181 3.21 5.22 18.11
C LEU A 181 3.36 5.46 16.60
N VAL A 182 2.67 6.47 16.06
CA VAL A 182 2.82 6.88 14.65
C VAL A 182 4.24 7.37 14.36
N ALA A 183 4.83 8.19 15.24
CA ALA A 183 6.19 8.66 15.13
C ALA A 183 7.21 7.51 15.08
N ARG A 184 6.97 6.43 15.85
CA ARG A 184 7.81 5.22 15.80
C ARG A 184 7.75 4.54 14.44
N THR A 185 6.56 4.48 13.83
CA THR A 185 6.38 3.93 12.48
C THR A 185 7.11 4.79 11.44
N LEU A 186 7.00 6.12 11.53
CA LEU A 186 7.73 7.04 10.65
C LEU A 186 9.24 6.91 10.79
N ARG A 187 9.79 6.82 12.01
CA ARG A 187 11.23 6.63 12.22
C ARG A 187 11.78 5.35 11.57
N ARG A 188 10.95 4.32 11.37
CA ARG A 188 11.35 3.10 10.65
C ARG A 188 11.38 3.34 9.14
N LEU A 189 10.41 4.12 8.62
CA LEU A 189 10.39 4.56 7.23
C LEU A 189 11.59 5.47 6.93
N ASP A 190 11.85 6.46 7.77
CA ASP A 190 12.97 7.40 7.60
C ASP A 190 14.30 6.65 7.48
N ARG A 191 14.61 5.77 8.45
CA ARG A 191 15.82 4.94 8.40
C ARG A 191 15.94 4.06 7.16
N ALA A 192 14.82 3.60 6.61
CA ALA A 192 14.85 2.80 5.38
C ALA A 192 15.05 3.68 4.14
N ALA A 193 14.48 4.89 4.13
CA ALA A 193 14.68 5.87 3.07
C ALA A 193 16.11 6.43 3.06
N ASP A 194 16.69 6.68 4.25
CA ASP A 194 18.07 7.15 4.41
C ASP A 194 19.11 6.13 3.89
N ALA A 195 18.74 4.84 3.84
CA ALA A 195 19.58 3.77 3.30
C ALA A 195 19.45 3.61 1.78
N LEU A 196 18.56 4.36 1.11
CA LEU A 196 18.44 4.33 -0.35
C LEU A 196 19.55 5.15 -1.01
N PRO A 197 19.91 4.84 -2.27
CA PRO A 197 20.88 5.63 -3.04
C PRO A 197 20.25 6.95 -3.56
N LEU A 198 19.81 7.84 -2.66
CA LEU A 198 19.05 9.04 -3.00
C LEU A 198 19.82 10.04 -3.86
N VAL A 199 21.15 10.07 -3.76
CA VAL A 199 22.00 10.91 -4.63
C VAL A 199 21.89 10.46 -6.08
N ALA A 200 22.06 9.16 -6.34
CA ALA A 200 21.93 8.60 -7.69
C ALA A 200 20.48 8.69 -8.19
N ALA A 201 19.50 8.45 -7.31
CA ALA A 201 18.09 8.61 -7.65
C ALA A 201 17.71 10.07 -7.96
N GLY A 202 18.43 11.06 -7.42
CA GLY A 202 18.18 12.48 -7.63
C GLY A 202 18.57 13.00 -9.02
N VAL A 203 19.26 12.19 -9.83
CA VAL A 203 19.61 12.55 -11.21
C VAL A 203 18.43 12.22 -12.14
N PRO A 204 17.93 13.17 -12.95
CA PRO A 204 16.88 12.90 -13.92
C PRO A 204 17.39 11.91 -14.98
N TYR A 205 16.68 10.80 -15.19
CA TYR A 205 16.96 9.92 -16.34
C TYR A 205 16.50 10.60 -17.64
N PRO A 206 17.25 10.55 -18.78
CA PRO A 206 18.39 9.67 -19.07
C PRO A 206 19.78 10.25 -18.80
N ASP A 207 19.93 11.31 -17.99
CA ASP A 207 21.25 11.90 -17.76
C ASP A 207 22.20 10.84 -17.15
N PRO A 208 23.38 10.60 -17.75
CA PRO A 208 24.28 9.54 -17.32
C PRO A 208 24.82 9.84 -15.91
N VAL A 209 24.65 8.89 -15.01
CA VAL A 209 25.36 8.88 -13.72
C VAL A 209 26.63 8.06 -13.92
N ASP A 210 27.75 8.74 -14.14
CA ASP A 210 29.07 8.12 -14.10
C ASP A 210 29.43 7.84 -12.63
N GLY A 211 28.86 6.76 -12.08
CA GLY A 211 29.10 6.31 -10.72
C GLY A 211 29.32 4.79 -10.69
N PRO A 212 30.34 4.28 -9.96
CA PRO A 212 30.56 2.85 -9.86
C PRO A 212 29.33 2.15 -9.27
N GLY A 213 28.75 1.22 -10.01
CA GLY A 213 27.66 0.35 -9.56
C GLY A 213 26.23 0.86 -9.82
N PHE A 214 26.03 2.04 -10.42
CA PHE A 214 24.68 2.48 -10.83
C PHE A 214 24.41 2.05 -12.28
N SER A 215 23.41 1.20 -12.47
CA SER A 215 22.83 0.93 -13.78
C SER A 215 21.30 0.98 -13.64
N PRO A 216 20.59 1.74 -14.49
CA PRO A 216 19.13 1.77 -14.47
C PRO A 216 18.52 0.38 -14.72
N TYR A 217 19.31 -0.54 -15.29
CA TYR A 217 18.93 -1.91 -15.61
C TYR A 217 19.30 -2.95 -14.56
N ALA A 218 20.17 -2.64 -13.58
CA ALA A 218 20.74 -3.69 -12.71
C ALA A 218 19.74 -4.29 -11.69
N GLY A 219 18.66 -3.59 -11.33
CA GLY A 219 17.65 -4.09 -10.39
C GLY A 219 18.14 -4.37 -8.96
N THR A 220 19.43 -4.23 -8.69
CA THR A 220 20.10 -4.71 -7.47
C THR A 220 19.61 -4.08 -6.17
N ASP A 221 18.96 -2.92 -6.23
CA ASP A 221 18.43 -2.19 -5.08
C ASP A 221 16.89 -2.23 -4.99
N ASP A 222 16.19 -2.94 -5.89
CA ASP A 222 14.72 -2.97 -5.92
C ASP A 222 14.09 -3.44 -4.61
N ASP A 223 14.70 -4.39 -3.92
CA ASP A 223 14.25 -4.86 -2.60
C ASP A 223 14.28 -3.75 -1.53
N ALA A 224 15.29 -2.88 -1.58
CA ALA A 224 15.38 -1.75 -0.66
C ALA A 224 14.24 -0.74 -0.93
N TRP A 225 13.97 -0.44 -2.20
CA TRP A 225 12.85 0.40 -2.60
C TRP A 225 11.50 -0.23 -2.24
N HIS A 226 11.34 -1.53 -2.45
CA HIS A 226 10.15 -2.29 -2.06
C HIS A 226 9.91 -2.23 -0.55
N ARG A 227 10.98 -2.35 0.25
CA ARG A 227 10.92 -2.22 1.71
C ARG A 227 10.45 -0.82 2.12
N VAL A 228 10.97 0.23 1.48
CA VAL A 228 10.52 1.62 1.74
C VAL A 228 9.04 1.77 1.37
N ARG A 229 8.58 1.21 0.26
CA ARG A 229 7.16 1.19 -0.13
C ARG A 229 6.27 0.54 0.92
N ILE A 230 6.66 -0.62 1.45
CA ILE A 230 5.91 -1.31 2.52
C ILE A 230 5.79 -0.41 3.75
N LEU A 231 6.89 0.20 4.17
CA LEU A 231 6.93 1.08 5.34
C LEU A 231 6.13 2.38 5.10
N ALA A 232 6.18 2.95 3.89
CA ALA A 232 5.41 4.12 3.50
C ALA A 232 3.91 3.83 3.54
N LYS A 233 3.46 2.68 3.03
CA LYS A 233 2.06 2.26 3.14
C LYS A 233 1.63 2.12 4.60
N ARG A 234 2.46 1.51 5.46
CA ARG A 234 2.18 1.39 6.90
C ARG A 234 2.07 2.75 7.58
N ALA A 235 3.01 3.65 7.31
CA ALA A 235 2.99 5.01 7.84
C ALA A 235 1.75 5.78 7.38
N ARG A 236 1.37 5.66 6.10
CA ARG A 236 0.16 6.28 5.55
C ARG A 236 -1.09 5.80 6.28
N TYR A 237 -1.26 4.49 6.42
CA TYR A 237 -2.40 3.92 7.13
C TYR A 237 -2.43 4.31 8.62
N ALA A 238 -1.26 4.41 9.26
CA ALA A 238 -1.16 4.91 10.63
C ALA A 238 -1.60 6.38 10.74
N ALA A 239 -1.26 7.22 9.75
CA ALA A 239 -1.73 8.60 9.68
C ALA A 239 -3.24 8.68 9.35
N ASP A 240 -3.73 7.86 8.42
CA ASP A 240 -5.15 7.77 8.05
C ASP A 240 -6.03 7.43 9.28
N MET A 241 -5.60 6.44 10.08
CA MET A 241 -6.26 6.05 11.34
C MET A 241 -6.43 7.24 12.30
N CYS A 242 -5.49 8.18 12.29
CA CYS A 242 -5.50 9.34 13.18
C CYS A 242 -6.40 10.48 12.69
N VAL A 243 -6.86 10.46 11.43
CA VAL A 243 -7.62 11.59 10.86
C VAL A 243 -8.90 11.93 11.65
N PRO A 244 -9.73 10.97 12.09
CA PRO A 244 -10.94 11.29 12.85
C PRO A 244 -10.64 11.98 14.19
N ALA A 245 -9.60 11.56 14.90
CA ALA A 245 -9.27 12.06 16.24
C ALA A 245 -8.40 13.33 16.22
N PHE A 246 -7.50 13.46 15.24
CA PHE A 246 -6.51 14.54 15.20
C PHE A 246 -6.77 15.57 14.09
N GLY A 247 -7.69 15.31 13.16
CA GLY A 247 -8.13 16.24 12.13
C GLY A 247 -7.05 16.65 11.13
N ALA A 248 -6.99 17.96 10.85
CA ALA A 248 -6.16 18.52 9.77
C ALA A 248 -4.65 18.17 9.82
N PRO A 249 -3.97 18.17 10.99
CA PRO A 249 -2.59 17.70 11.09
C PRO A 249 -2.37 16.26 10.59
N ALA A 250 -3.19 15.30 11.05
CA ALA A 250 -3.10 13.91 10.60
C ALA A 250 -3.44 13.77 9.12
N ALA A 251 -4.48 14.48 8.65
CA ALA A 251 -4.87 14.48 7.24
C ALA A 251 -3.78 15.06 6.32
N ARG A 252 -3.02 16.06 6.79
CA ARG A 252 -1.88 16.62 6.06
C ARG A 252 -0.76 15.59 5.90
N LEU A 253 -0.39 14.90 6.98
CA LEU A 253 0.60 13.82 6.93
C LEU A 253 0.15 12.66 6.02
N ALA A 254 -1.09 12.18 6.19
CA ALA A 254 -1.66 11.12 5.36
C ALA A 254 -1.60 11.46 3.87
N ARG A 255 -1.93 12.70 3.49
CA ARG A 255 -1.86 13.18 2.10
C ARG A 255 -0.43 13.20 1.54
N ARG A 256 0.55 13.65 2.33
CA ARG A 256 1.97 13.64 1.91
C ARG A 256 2.48 12.22 1.73
N LEU A 257 2.14 11.32 2.66
CA LEU A 257 2.48 9.90 2.55
C LEU A 257 1.74 9.21 1.39
N LYS A 258 0.53 9.65 1.05
CA LYS A 258 -0.19 9.18 -0.15
C LYS A 258 0.62 9.44 -1.42
N ALA A 259 1.10 10.67 -1.62
CA ALA A 259 1.95 11.00 -2.77
C ALA A 259 3.23 10.14 -2.83
N VAL A 260 3.87 9.90 -1.68
CA VAL A 260 5.03 8.99 -1.59
C VAL A 260 4.65 7.56 -2.00
N THR A 261 3.52 7.05 -1.49
CA THR A 261 3.07 5.68 -1.80
C THR A 261 2.59 5.49 -3.24
N GLU A 262 2.15 6.56 -3.91
CA GLU A 262 1.75 6.53 -5.33
C GLU A 262 2.98 6.37 -6.22
N VAL A 263 4.01 7.20 -6.01
CA VAL A 263 5.29 7.09 -6.73
C VAL A 263 5.94 5.72 -6.52
N LEU A 264 6.03 5.27 -5.27
CA LEU A 264 6.56 3.94 -4.95
C LEU A 264 5.64 2.80 -5.44
N GLY A 265 4.36 3.08 -5.65
CA GLY A 265 3.42 2.16 -6.30
C GLY A 265 3.85 1.90 -7.74
N ILE A 266 3.96 2.96 -8.53
CA ILE A 266 4.37 2.92 -9.93
C ILE A 266 5.78 2.32 -10.08
N HIS A 267 6.72 2.67 -9.19
CA HIS A 267 8.06 2.06 -9.15
C HIS A 267 7.97 0.53 -9.03
N GLN A 268 7.20 0.03 -8.07
CA GLN A 268 7.06 -1.41 -7.86
C GLN A 268 6.40 -2.10 -9.05
N ASP A 269 5.35 -1.50 -9.61
CA ASP A 269 4.61 -2.08 -10.72
C ASP A 269 5.52 -2.19 -11.95
N ALA A 270 6.38 -1.19 -12.19
CA ALA A 270 7.41 -1.24 -13.23
C ALA A 270 8.49 -2.30 -12.98
N CYS A 271 8.96 -2.48 -11.74
CA CYS A 271 9.91 -3.55 -11.42
C CYS A 271 9.30 -4.95 -11.63
N ILE A 272 8.07 -5.17 -11.16
CA ILE A 272 7.34 -6.43 -11.38
C ILE A 272 7.15 -6.69 -12.87
N ALA A 273 6.83 -5.66 -13.64
CA ALA A 273 6.68 -5.75 -15.08
C ALA A 273 8.00 -6.11 -15.77
N ALA A 274 9.10 -5.46 -15.40
CA ALA A 274 10.43 -5.79 -15.90
C ALA A 274 10.79 -7.26 -15.60
N ASP A 275 10.57 -7.72 -14.37
CA ASP A 275 10.88 -9.11 -13.98
C ASP A 275 10.03 -10.12 -14.77
N ALA A 276 8.72 -9.88 -14.89
CA ALA A 276 7.82 -10.73 -15.68
C ALA A 276 8.23 -10.80 -17.17
N VAL A 277 8.65 -9.67 -17.75
CA VAL A 277 9.13 -9.59 -19.13
C VAL A 277 10.47 -10.31 -19.30
N ALA A 278 11.37 -10.20 -18.32
CA ALA A 278 12.64 -10.92 -18.32
C ALA A 278 12.42 -12.45 -18.25
N GLU A 279 11.50 -12.91 -17.40
CA GLU A 279 11.10 -14.32 -17.33
C GLU A 279 10.53 -14.81 -18.67
N LEU A 280 9.65 -14.01 -19.30
CA LEU A 280 9.11 -14.33 -20.62
C LEU A 280 10.21 -14.40 -21.69
N ALA A 281 11.16 -13.46 -21.68
CA ALA A 281 12.27 -13.40 -22.63
C ALA A 281 13.23 -14.59 -22.50
N ALA A 282 13.37 -15.14 -21.28
CA ALA A 282 14.17 -16.31 -20.97
C ALA A 282 13.46 -17.65 -21.29
N ALA A 283 12.17 -17.62 -21.64
CA ALA A 283 11.40 -18.84 -21.88
C ALA A 283 11.92 -19.64 -23.10
N PRO A 284 11.95 -20.98 -23.02
CA PRO A 284 12.37 -21.82 -24.15
C PRO A 284 11.51 -21.58 -25.40
N ARG A 285 12.15 -21.66 -26.57
CA ARG A 285 11.48 -21.58 -27.90
C ARG A 285 10.72 -20.26 -28.13
N ILE A 286 11.14 -19.15 -27.52
CA ILE A 286 10.55 -17.83 -27.79
C ILE A 286 10.90 -17.27 -29.17
N GLY A 287 12.13 -17.51 -29.64
CA GLY A 287 12.66 -17.00 -30.91
C GLY A 287 13.25 -15.60 -30.78
N GLY A 288 14.39 -15.36 -31.45
CA GLY A 288 15.16 -14.11 -31.34
C GLY A 288 14.35 -12.82 -31.56
N PRO A 289 13.48 -12.72 -32.58
CA PRO A 289 12.69 -11.52 -32.80
C PRO A 289 11.74 -11.17 -31.64
N ALA A 290 11.10 -12.18 -31.02
CA ALA A 290 10.24 -11.95 -29.86
C ALA A 290 11.03 -11.62 -28.60
N SER A 291 12.20 -12.26 -28.38
CA SER A 291 13.12 -11.89 -27.30
C SER A 291 13.60 -10.44 -27.42
N PHE A 292 13.87 -9.97 -28.65
CA PHE A 292 14.26 -8.58 -28.88
C PHE A 292 13.17 -7.59 -28.45
N VAL A 293 11.92 -7.82 -28.84
CA VAL A 293 10.78 -6.97 -28.45
C VAL A 293 10.59 -6.97 -26.93
N LEU A 294 10.68 -8.13 -26.28
CA LEU A 294 10.62 -8.21 -24.82
C LEU A 294 11.81 -7.52 -24.14
N GLY A 295 13.00 -7.53 -24.75
CA GLY A 295 14.15 -6.77 -24.26
C GLY A 295 13.92 -5.25 -24.31
N GLU A 296 13.28 -4.76 -25.37
CA GLU A 296 12.88 -3.34 -25.51
C GLU A 296 11.84 -2.96 -24.45
N LEU A 297 10.85 -3.83 -24.23
CA LEU A 297 9.84 -3.66 -23.18
C LEU A 297 10.45 -3.67 -21.77
N TYR A 298 11.39 -4.61 -21.49
CA TYR A 298 12.13 -4.65 -20.24
C TYR A 298 12.87 -3.32 -20.00
N ALA A 299 13.59 -2.82 -21.01
CA ALA A 299 14.32 -1.57 -20.89
C ALA A 299 13.40 -0.40 -20.55
N ARG A 300 12.23 -0.32 -21.20
CA ARG A 300 11.21 0.71 -20.92
C ARG A 300 10.69 0.64 -19.48
N GLU A 301 10.45 -0.56 -18.96
CA GLU A 301 10.01 -0.75 -17.57
C GLU A 301 11.09 -0.36 -16.56
N ARG A 302 12.35 -0.71 -16.83
CA ARG A 302 13.50 -0.25 -16.03
C ARG A 302 13.63 1.27 -16.02
N TRP A 303 13.32 1.93 -17.13
CA TRP A 303 13.29 3.39 -17.19
C TRP A 303 12.15 3.97 -16.36
N ALA A 304 10.95 3.40 -16.45
CA ALA A 304 9.82 3.82 -15.64
C ALA A 304 10.13 3.70 -14.15
N ALA A 305 10.72 2.58 -13.72
CA ALA A 305 11.19 2.39 -12.35
C ALA A 305 12.20 3.49 -11.94
N THR A 306 13.22 3.74 -12.76
CA THR A 306 14.24 4.76 -12.48
C THR A 306 13.66 6.17 -12.38
N ALA A 307 12.73 6.52 -13.28
CA ALA A 307 12.03 7.80 -13.25
C ALA A 307 11.22 7.98 -11.95
N GLN A 308 10.62 6.92 -11.42
CA GLN A 308 9.90 6.98 -10.14
C GLN A 308 10.85 7.11 -8.94
N ARG A 309 12.06 6.57 -9.01
CA ARG A 309 13.08 6.82 -7.97
C ARG A 309 13.45 8.30 -7.91
N HIS A 310 13.58 8.96 -9.07
CA HIS A 310 13.73 10.42 -9.13
C HIS A 310 12.51 11.16 -8.59
N ALA A 311 11.30 10.78 -9.01
CA ALA A 311 10.06 11.38 -8.47
C ALA A 311 9.97 11.23 -6.94
N PHE A 312 10.44 10.12 -6.38
CA PHE A 312 10.48 9.89 -4.93
C PHE A 312 11.32 10.97 -4.23
N THR A 313 12.49 11.32 -4.77
CA THR A 313 13.35 12.38 -4.20
C THR A 313 12.67 13.75 -4.17
N ARG A 314 11.69 13.98 -5.04
CA ARG A 314 10.91 15.24 -5.10
C ARG A 314 9.77 15.28 -4.09
N VAL A 315 9.13 14.14 -3.80
CA VAL A 315 7.97 14.08 -2.89
C VAL A 315 8.34 13.75 -1.45
N TRP A 316 9.43 13.01 -1.23
CA TRP A 316 9.87 12.56 0.09
C TRP A 316 10.13 13.70 1.09
N PRO A 317 10.82 14.81 0.72
CA PRO A 317 11.06 15.92 1.64
C PRO A 317 9.77 16.51 2.21
N GLY A 318 8.70 16.58 1.42
CA GLY A 318 7.40 17.09 1.85
C GLY A 318 6.68 16.19 2.86
N ALA A 319 7.00 14.89 2.91
CA ALA A 319 6.51 13.98 3.94
C ALA A 319 7.40 13.94 5.19
N TYR A 320 8.65 14.39 5.06
CA TYR A 320 9.64 14.47 6.14
C TYR A 320 9.60 15.81 6.91
N ALA A 321 9.04 16.85 6.29
CA ALA A 321 9.03 18.21 6.81
C ALA A 321 8.44 18.33 8.23
N HIS A 322 9.09 19.16 9.06
CA HIS A 322 8.71 19.35 10.46
C HIS A 322 7.28 19.86 10.63
N ASP A 323 6.82 20.81 9.81
CA ASP A 323 5.45 21.34 9.85
C ASP A 323 4.38 20.27 9.57
N VAL A 324 4.73 19.19 8.89
CA VAL A 324 3.85 18.04 8.62
C VAL A 324 3.81 17.08 9.81
N ARG A 325 4.90 16.99 10.58
CA ARG A 325 5.09 16.00 11.65
C ARG A 325 5.03 16.57 13.07
N SER A 326 5.02 17.90 13.25
CA SER A 326 5.12 18.56 14.57
C SER A 326 4.01 18.19 15.56
N TRP A 327 2.86 17.73 15.08
CA TRP A 327 1.77 17.23 15.94
C TRP A 327 2.09 15.89 16.62
N LEU A 328 3.20 15.24 16.23
CA LEU A 328 3.67 13.98 16.79
C LEU A 328 4.55 14.15 18.03
N ASP A 329 5.03 15.37 18.29
CA ASP A 329 6.06 15.65 19.30
C ASP A 329 5.50 15.84 20.73
N GLY A 330 4.16 15.88 20.88
CA GLY A 330 3.47 16.10 22.16
C GLY A 330 3.16 17.57 22.42
#